data_AF-A0A2S7W154-F1
#
_entry.id   AF-A0A2S7W154-F1
#
_cell.length_a   1.000
_cell.length_b   1.000
_cell.length_c   1.000
_cell.angle_alpha   90.00
_cell.angle_beta   90.00
_cell.angle_gamma   90.00
#
_symmetry.space_group_name_H-M   'P 1'
#
loop_
_entity.id
_entity.type
_entity.pdbx_description
1 polymer ?
#
loop_
_entity_poly.entity_id
_entity_poly.type
_entity_poly.pdbx_seq_one_letter_code
_entity_poly.pdbx_strand_id
1 'polypeptide(L)'
;MQSRVKWVEDMTFLGQSSSGHSVVMDGNGGDKAPSAMELVLMAAGGCSSVDVVSALQSQVQNIVGCEVLISAERREQAPRLFTTANLHFIVSGFDLNETLVANSIADSLEKYCSVCLMIGEKVKLTHSYEIITA
;
A
#
# COMPACT_ATOMS: atom_id res chain seq x y z
N MET A 1 5.44 17.50 7.99
CA MET A 1 6.31 16.58 7.21
C MET A 1 6.95 17.38 6.09
N GLN A 2 8.24 17.19 5.81
CA GLN A 2 8.92 17.80 4.66
C GLN A 2 9.65 16.72 3.88
N SER A 3 9.40 16.65 2.58
CA SER A 3 10.10 15.74 1.67
C SER A 3 10.71 16.56 0.53
N ARG A 4 11.81 16.07 -0.04
CA ARG A 4 12.49 16.69 -1.17
C ARG A 4 12.59 15.70 -2.32
N VAL A 5 12.34 16.15 -3.54
CA VAL A 5 12.61 15.38 -4.76
C VAL A 5 13.65 16.13 -5.57
N LYS A 6 14.71 15.44 -5.99
CA LYS A 6 15.78 15.99 -6.83
C LYS A 6 15.81 15.23 -8.14
N TRP A 7 15.75 15.94 -9.26
CA TRP A 7 16.12 15.38 -10.55
C TRP A 7 17.62 15.04 -10.57
N VAL A 8 17.95 13.82 -10.98
CA VAL A 8 19.33 13.32 -11.02
C VAL A 8 19.86 13.41 -12.44
N GLU A 9 19.26 12.64 -13.34
CA GLU A 9 19.58 12.58 -14.78
C GLU A 9 18.40 11.93 -15.51
N ASP A 10 18.29 12.13 -16.83
CA ASP A 10 17.20 11.60 -17.65
C ASP A 10 15.82 11.79 -17.00
N MET A 11 15.09 10.69 -16.77
CA MET A 11 13.83 10.68 -16.01
C MET A 11 13.99 10.06 -14.63
N THR A 12 15.21 10.07 -14.07
CA THR A 12 15.53 9.54 -12.75
C THR A 12 15.44 10.64 -11.69
N PHE A 13 14.72 10.36 -10.61
CA PHE A 13 14.51 11.27 -9.49
C PHE A 13 14.87 10.60 -8.17
N LEU A 14 15.51 11.35 -7.27
CA LEU A 14 15.79 10.93 -5.90
C LEU A 14 14.82 11.64 -4.95
N GLY A 15 13.94 10.87 -4.31
CA GLY A 15 13.12 11.32 -3.19
C GLY A 15 13.86 11.16 -1.86
N GLN A 16 13.77 12.14 -0.98
CA GLN A 16 14.27 12.09 0.39
C GLN A 16 13.15 12.40 1.37
N SER A 17 12.89 11.50 2.31
CA SER A 17 11.89 11.65 3.37
C SER A 17 12.42 12.52 4.51
N SER A 18 11.50 13.01 5.36
CA SER A 18 11.86 13.69 6.61
C SER A 18 12.58 12.78 7.61
N SER A 19 12.45 11.47 7.49
CA SER A 19 13.17 10.48 8.31
C SER A 19 14.61 10.24 7.85
N GLY A 20 15.07 10.91 6.77
CA GLY A 20 16.44 10.80 6.28
C GLY A 20 16.68 9.64 5.33
N HIS A 21 15.64 8.92 4.91
CA HIS A 21 15.73 7.83 3.94
C HIS A 21 15.45 8.32 2.52
N SER A 22 15.96 7.59 1.54
CA SER A 22 15.82 7.94 0.14
C SER A 22 15.21 6.82 -0.68
N VAL A 23 14.48 7.21 -1.72
CA VAL A 23 13.90 6.32 -2.74
C VAL A 23 14.22 6.87 -4.12
N VAL A 24 14.48 5.98 -5.07
CA VAL A 24 14.68 6.35 -6.48
C VAL A 24 13.38 6.15 -7.23
N MET A 25 13.06 7.06 -8.14
CA MET A 25 11.89 7.02 -9.01
C MET A 25 12.30 7.15 -10.47
N ASP A 26 11.65 6.38 -11.35
CA ASP A 26 11.82 6.50 -12.80
C ASP A 26 10.54 7.01 -13.47
N GLY A 27 10.67 8.11 -14.21
CA GLY A 27 9.59 8.70 -15.01
C GLY A 27 9.32 7.98 -16.33
N ASN A 28 10.18 7.05 -16.78
CA ASN A 28 10.01 6.23 -17.98
C ASN A 28 9.09 5.02 -17.74
N GLY A 29 8.05 5.19 -16.91
CA GLY A 29 7.10 4.12 -16.63
C GLY A 29 7.64 2.99 -15.75
N GLY A 30 8.71 3.25 -14.99
CA GLY A 30 9.23 2.28 -14.03
C GLY A 30 10.40 1.42 -14.51
N ASP A 31 11.05 1.77 -15.62
CA ASP A 31 12.07 0.93 -16.28
C ASP A 31 13.27 0.57 -15.38
N LYS A 32 13.85 1.55 -14.67
CA LYS A 32 15.05 1.35 -13.82
C LYS A 32 14.77 1.41 -12.32
N ALA A 33 13.64 1.96 -11.93
CA ALA A 33 13.17 2.11 -10.55
C ALA A 33 11.65 2.32 -10.57
N PRO A 34 10.92 2.10 -9.46
CA PRO A 34 9.48 2.31 -9.45
C PRO A 34 9.08 3.71 -9.92
N SER A 35 8.05 3.80 -10.74
CA SER A 35 7.42 5.07 -11.05
C SER A 35 6.75 5.68 -9.81
N ALA A 36 6.52 7.00 -9.86
CA ALA A 36 5.80 7.67 -8.77
C ALA A 36 4.41 7.06 -8.51
N MET A 37 3.75 6.54 -9.55
CA MET A 37 2.43 5.91 -9.40
C MET A 37 2.51 4.53 -8.75
N GLU A 38 3.54 3.75 -9.03
CA GLU A 38 3.79 2.47 -8.33
C GLU A 38 4.12 2.70 -6.85
N LEU A 39 4.88 3.75 -6.53
CA LEU A 39 5.14 4.14 -5.14
C LEU A 39 3.86 4.56 -4.40
N VAL A 40 2.89 5.18 -5.08
CA VAL A 40 1.58 5.49 -4.46
C VAL A 40 0.85 4.20 -4.08
N LEU A 41 0.85 3.18 -4.94
CA LEU A 41 0.25 1.88 -4.62
C LEU A 41 1.00 1.19 -3.46
N MET A 42 2.33 1.13 -3.53
CA MET A 42 3.14 0.57 -2.45
C MET A 42 2.93 1.30 -1.12
N ALA A 43 2.78 2.63 -1.14
CA ALA A 43 2.48 3.41 0.05
C ALA A 43 1.10 3.07 0.63
N ALA A 44 0.09 2.82 -0.21
CA ALA A 44 -1.23 2.39 0.24
C ALA A 44 -1.17 1.00 0.90
N GLY A 45 -0.52 0.03 0.24
CA GLY A 45 -0.33 -1.31 0.79
C GLY A 45 0.47 -1.29 2.09
N GLY A 46 1.57 -0.54 2.14
CA GLY A 46 2.41 -0.41 3.33
C GLY A 46 1.69 0.24 4.51
N CYS A 47 0.99 1.36 4.27
CA CYS A 47 0.17 2.02 5.30
C CYS A 47 -0.89 1.07 5.85
N SER A 48 -1.62 0.38 4.99
CA SER A 48 -2.69 -0.51 5.43
C SER A 48 -2.17 -1.77 6.14
N SER A 49 -1.03 -2.32 5.69
CA SER A 49 -0.39 -3.47 6.34
C SER A 49 0.03 -3.18 7.77
N VAL A 50 0.50 -1.95 8.06
CA VAL A 50 0.87 -1.53 9.42
C VAL A 50 -0.33 -1.63 10.36
N ASP A 51 -1.51 -1.15 9.93
CA ASP A 51 -2.72 -1.21 10.74
C ASP A 51 -3.15 -2.67 11.00
N VAL A 52 -3.16 -3.51 9.96
CA VAL A 52 -3.57 -4.93 10.05
C VAL A 52 -2.66 -5.69 11.01
N VAL A 53 -1.33 -5.58 10.84
CA VAL A 53 -0.36 -6.26 11.70
C VAL A 53 -0.48 -5.76 13.13
N SER A 54 -0.56 -4.44 13.34
CA SER A 54 -0.69 -3.86 14.68
C SER A 54 -1.99 -4.29 15.37
N ALA A 55 -3.11 -4.33 14.65
CA ALA A 55 -4.40 -4.75 15.18
C ALA A 55 -4.36 -6.22 15.63
N LEU A 56 -3.88 -7.11 14.78
CA LEU A 56 -3.82 -8.55 15.09
C LEU A 56 -2.85 -8.85 16.24
N GLN A 57 -1.70 -8.18 16.28
CA GLN A 57 -0.76 -8.28 17.41
C GLN A 57 -1.38 -7.77 18.73
N SER A 58 -2.11 -6.64 18.69
CA SER A 58 -2.77 -6.09 19.88
C SER A 58 -3.88 -7.00 20.42
N GLN A 59 -4.49 -7.80 19.55
CA GLN A 59 -5.50 -8.81 19.87
C GLN A 59 -4.87 -10.20 20.17
N VAL A 60 -3.55 -10.25 20.35
CA VAL A 60 -2.80 -11.46 20.72
C VAL A 60 -2.99 -12.60 19.71
N GLN A 61 -3.17 -12.26 18.43
CA GLN A 61 -3.19 -13.24 17.35
C GLN A 61 -1.76 -13.65 16.98
N ASN A 62 -1.54 -14.93 16.67
CA ASN A 62 -0.21 -15.46 16.33
C ASN A 62 0.11 -15.26 14.83
N ILE A 63 0.17 -14.00 14.41
CA ILE A 63 0.54 -13.60 13.04
C ILE A 63 2.05 -13.71 12.84
N VAL A 64 2.47 -14.28 11.71
CA VAL A 64 3.88 -14.41 11.31
C VAL A 64 4.21 -13.70 10.00
N GLY A 65 3.21 -13.35 9.20
CA GLY A 65 3.42 -12.62 7.95
C GLY A 65 2.16 -11.90 7.46
N CYS A 66 2.39 -10.82 6.72
CA CYS A 66 1.36 -10.05 6.03
C CYS A 66 1.95 -9.56 4.72
N GLU A 67 1.41 -10.04 3.60
CA GLU A 67 1.75 -9.58 2.26
C GLU A 67 0.50 -8.97 1.61
N VAL A 68 0.71 -7.94 0.77
CA VAL A 68 -0.40 -7.29 0.07
C VAL A 68 -0.09 -7.23 -1.42
N LEU A 69 -0.89 -7.95 -2.20
CA LEU A 69 -0.88 -7.87 -3.65
C LEU A 69 -1.83 -6.77 -4.10
N ILE A 70 -1.30 -5.80 -4.85
CA ILE A 70 -2.06 -4.62 -5.26
C ILE A 70 -2.24 -4.64 -6.78
N SER A 71 -3.49 -4.68 -7.23
CA SER A 71 -3.85 -4.50 -8.63
C SER A 71 -4.58 -3.18 -8.81
N ALA A 72 -4.35 -2.48 -9.91
CA ALA A 72 -4.99 -1.19 -10.17
C ALA A 72 -5.20 -0.95 -11.65
N GLU A 73 -6.31 -0.31 -12.00
CA GLU A 73 -6.60 0.16 -13.35
C GLU A 73 -6.41 1.66 -13.45
N ARG A 74 -6.00 2.12 -14.63
CA ARG A 74 -5.74 3.54 -14.91
C ARG A 74 -6.49 3.96 -16.17
N ARG A 75 -6.87 5.23 -16.22
CA ARG A 75 -7.40 5.83 -17.46
C ARG A 75 -6.36 5.72 -18.58
N GLU A 76 -6.82 5.45 -19.80
CA GLU A 76 -5.95 5.39 -20.97
C GLU A 76 -5.38 6.77 -21.35
N GLN A 77 -6.19 7.81 -21.16
CA GLN A 77 -5.86 9.19 -21.53
C GLN A 77 -5.32 10.00 -20.34
N ALA A 78 -4.48 11.00 -20.63
CA ALA A 78 -3.95 11.90 -19.62
C ALA A 78 -5.03 12.83 -19.06
N PRO A 79 -5.04 13.12 -17.74
CA PRO A 79 -4.20 12.52 -16.71
C PRO A 79 -4.59 11.06 -16.42
N ARG A 80 -3.61 10.14 -16.47
CA ARG A 80 -3.78 8.68 -16.29
C ARG A 80 -3.92 8.29 -14.81
N LEU A 81 -4.97 8.80 -14.17
CA LEU A 81 -5.31 8.53 -12.78
C LEU A 81 -5.74 7.08 -12.61
N PHE A 82 -5.55 6.54 -11.40
CA PHE A 82 -6.18 5.28 -11.01
C PHE A 82 -7.71 5.45 -11.02
N THR A 83 -8.41 4.44 -11.51
CA THR A 83 -9.88 4.35 -11.48
C THR A 83 -10.33 3.37 -10.40
N THR A 84 -9.65 2.24 -10.33
CA THR A 84 -9.89 1.17 -9.36
C THR A 84 -8.55 0.69 -8.82
N ALA A 85 -8.53 0.24 -7.57
CA ALA A 85 -7.42 -0.56 -7.05
C ALA A 85 -7.94 -1.57 -6.02
N ASN A 86 -7.38 -2.77 -6.05
CA ASN A 86 -7.68 -3.84 -5.10
C ASN A 86 -6.44 -4.17 -4.29
N LEU A 87 -6.57 -4.16 -2.96
CA LEU A 87 -5.55 -4.62 -2.03
C LEU A 87 -5.94 -6.04 -1.56
N HIS A 88 -5.24 -7.05 -2.04
CA HIS A 88 -5.44 -8.43 -1.63
C HIS A 88 -4.42 -8.81 -0.55
N PHE A 89 -4.89 -9.09 0.66
CA PHE A 89 -4.07 -9.40 1.82
C PHE A 89 -3.86 -10.91 1.96
N ILE A 90 -2.61 -11.32 2.05
CA ILE A 90 -2.22 -12.68 2.38
C ILE A 90 -1.67 -12.65 3.79
N VAL A 91 -2.46 -13.12 4.76
CA VAL A 91 -2.11 -13.10 6.19
C VAL A 91 -1.72 -14.50 6.62
N SER A 92 -0.51 -14.67 7.15
CA SER A 92 -0.02 -15.96 7.62
C SER A 92 0.15 -15.99 9.14
N GLY A 93 -0.19 -17.14 9.75
CA GLY A 93 -0.11 -17.32 11.20
C GLY A 93 -0.68 -18.66 11.68
N PHE A 94 -0.79 -18.80 12.99
CA PHE A 94 -1.33 -19.98 13.65
C PHE A 94 -2.64 -19.66 14.35
N ASP A 95 -3.69 -20.46 14.07
CA ASP A 95 -5.02 -20.34 14.67
C ASP A 95 -5.59 -18.91 14.64
N LEU A 96 -5.36 -18.19 13.52
CA LEU A 96 -5.83 -16.82 13.34
C LEU A 96 -7.37 -16.80 13.29
N ASN A 97 -7.96 -15.88 14.06
CA ASN A 97 -9.39 -15.64 14.01
C ASN A 97 -9.76 -14.87 12.73
N GLU A 98 -10.49 -15.54 11.83
CA GLU A 98 -10.90 -15.00 10.54
C GLU A 98 -11.70 -13.70 10.66
N THR A 99 -12.62 -13.60 11.62
CA THR A 99 -13.41 -12.39 11.85
C THR A 99 -12.52 -11.21 12.26
N LEU A 100 -11.50 -11.44 13.09
CA LEU A 100 -10.56 -10.39 13.48
C LEU A 100 -9.68 -9.95 12.30
N VAL A 101 -9.22 -10.90 11.46
CA VAL A 101 -8.49 -10.60 10.23
C VAL A 101 -9.35 -9.75 9.29
N ALA A 102 -10.56 -10.22 8.97
CA ALA A 102 -11.49 -9.52 8.09
C ALA A 102 -11.80 -8.10 8.58
N ASN A 103 -12.12 -7.94 9.86
CA ASN A 103 -12.43 -6.64 10.45
C ASN A 103 -11.21 -5.71 10.43
N SER A 104 -10.02 -6.21 10.76
CA SER A 104 -8.80 -5.39 10.77
C SER A 104 -8.45 -4.82 9.39
N ILE A 105 -8.66 -5.60 8.33
CA ILE A 105 -8.44 -5.19 6.94
C ILE A 105 -9.49 -4.15 6.52
N ALA A 106 -10.76 -4.42 6.77
CA ALA A 106 -11.84 -3.50 6.44
C ALA A 106 -11.65 -2.15 7.18
N ASP A 107 -11.40 -2.20 8.49
CA ASP A 107 -11.17 -1.00 9.30
C ASP A 107 -9.93 -0.22 8.84
N SER A 108 -8.86 -0.89 8.42
CA SER A 108 -7.68 -0.21 7.88
C SER A 108 -8.03 0.60 6.63
N LEU A 109 -8.73 0.01 5.65
CA LEU A 109 -9.05 0.72 4.40
C LEU A 109 -10.12 1.81 4.60
N GLU A 110 -11.07 1.59 5.50
CA GLU A 110 -12.27 2.44 5.62
C GLU A 110 -12.19 3.48 6.73
N LYS A 111 -11.28 3.32 7.70
CA LYS A 111 -11.25 4.18 8.91
C LYS A 111 -9.86 4.70 9.28
N TYR A 112 -8.80 3.92 9.11
CA TYR A 112 -7.52 4.22 9.75
C TYR A 112 -6.39 4.61 8.78
N CYS A 113 -6.17 3.85 7.71
CA CYS A 113 -5.04 4.12 6.83
C CYS A 113 -5.26 5.41 6.05
N SER A 114 -4.55 6.47 6.47
CA SER A 114 -4.69 7.81 5.88
C SER A 114 -4.36 7.82 4.39
N VAL A 115 -3.43 6.97 3.93
CA VAL A 115 -3.09 6.86 2.50
C VAL A 115 -4.27 6.30 1.71
N CYS A 116 -4.88 5.20 2.18
CA CYS A 116 -6.05 4.60 1.54
C CYS A 116 -7.24 5.57 1.56
N LEU A 117 -7.50 6.27 2.66
CA LEU A 117 -8.58 7.25 2.75
C LEU A 117 -8.40 8.41 1.76
N MET A 118 -7.19 8.97 1.65
CA MET A 118 -6.91 10.04 0.67
C MET A 118 -7.07 9.57 -0.78
N ILE A 119 -6.60 8.37 -1.10
CA ILE A 119 -6.73 7.79 -2.45
C ILE A 119 -8.20 7.44 -2.75
N GLY A 120 -8.91 6.92 -1.75
CA GLY A 120 -10.31 6.48 -1.82
C GLY A 120 -11.31 7.58 -2.17
N GLU A 121 -10.95 8.85 -1.98
CA GLU A 121 -11.80 9.98 -2.42
C GLU A 121 -11.99 10.06 -3.94
N LYS A 122 -11.05 9.49 -4.71
CA LYS A 122 -11.05 9.54 -6.19
C LYS A 122 -10.94 8.19 -6.86
N VAL A 123 -10.43 7.19 -6.16
CA VAL A 123 -10.19 5.83 -6.68
C VAL A 123 -11.12 4.88 -5.95
N LYS A 124 -11.81 4.00 -6.69
CA LYS A 124 -12.58 2.93 -6.06
C LYS A 124 -11.61 1.89 -5.48
N LEU A 125 -11.41 1.92 -4.16
CA LEU A 125 -10.62 0.94 -3.45
C LEU A 125 -11.48 -0.26 -3.06
N THR A 126 -10.98 -1.46 -3.30
CA THR A 126 -11.54 -2.72 -2.81
C THR A 126 -10.48 -3.49 -2.04
N HIS A 127 -10.92 -4.41 -1.19
CA HIS A 127 -10.04 -5.35 -0.50
C HIS A 127 -10.56 -6.78 -0.62
N SER A 128 -9.63 -7.71 -0.49
CA SER A 128 -9.88 -9.13 -0.34
C SER A 128 -8.77 -9.73 0.51
N TYR A 129 -8.96 -10.94 1.01
CA TYR A 129 -7.93 -11.58 1.81
C TYR A 129 -7.98 -13.10 1.71
N GLU A 130 -6.87 -13.72 2.05
CA GLU A 130 -6.76 -15.13 2.39
C GLU A 130 -5.89 -15.31 3.63
N ILE A 131 -6.17 -16.38 4.38
CA ILE A 131 -5.38 -16.77 5.56
C ILE A 131 -4.61 -18.03 5.24
N ILE A 132 -3.30 -17.98 5.42
CA ILE A 132 -2.40 -19.12 5.23
C ILE A 132 -1.93 -19.60 6.60
N THR A 133 -2.15 -20.89 6.88
CA THR A 133 -1.56 -21.51 8.07
C THR A 133 -0.04 -21.59 7.90
N ALA A 134 0.69 -21.11 8.90
CA ALA A 134 2.16 -21.11 8.92
C ALA A 134 2.75 -22.49 9.25
#